data_AF-I3TJB3-F1
#
_entry.id   AF-I3TJB3-F1
#
_cell.length_a   1.000
_cell.length_b   1.000
_cell.length_c   1.000
_cell.angle_alpha   90.00
_cell.angle_beta   90.00
_cell.angle_gamma   90.00
#
_symmetry.space_group_name_H-M   'P 1'
#
loop_
_entity.id
_entity.type
_entity.pdbx_description
1 polymer ?
#
loop_
_entity_poly.entity_id
_entity_poly.type
_entity_poly.pdbx_seq_one_letter_code
_entity_poly.pdbx_strand_id
1 'polypeptide(L)'
;MATDETEPADDDIDWGDVGMEMPQAAPIDRIRRAVAVLRHPAASEDPLASATQALEGVVEGTEAATEAILSQIEAIETALDAVSAELSPESQARAALDNAGMAITALYEACGFQDLTGQRIAKVRKVLQQVDAHLEELLEIVGHDQVAALPPPAEREGDARLLNGPVDDATRVSQSDIDSLFD
;
A
#
# COMPACT_ATOMS: atom_id res chain seq x y z
N MET A 1 -49.39 -26.11 -69.47
CA MET A 1 -49.85 -26.13 -68.07
C MET A 1 -49.76 -27.58 -67.64
N ALA A 2 -48.81 -28.06 -66.85
CA ALA A 2 -47.93 -27.41 -65.88
C ALA A 2 -46.44 -27.47 -66.30
N THR A 3 -45.67 -26.62 -65.65
CA THR A 3 -44.25 -26.32 -65.85
C THR A 3 -43.34 -27.37 -65.19
N ASP A 4 -42.27 -27.66 -65.90
CA ASP A 4 -41.08 -28.39 -65.49
C ASP A 4 -40.33 -27.55 -64.44
N GLU A 5 -40.41 -27.94 -63.16
CA GLU A 5 -39.63 -27.33 -62.08
C GLU A 5 -38.32 -28.11 -61.95
N THR A 6 -37.29 -27.65 -62.67
CA THR A 6 -35.91 -27.96 -62.34
C THR A 6 -35.55 -27.26 -61.04
N GLU A 7 -35.37 -28.03 -59.96
CA GLU A 7 -34.67 -27.57 -58.75
C GLU A 7 -33.28 -27.05 -59.17
N PRO A 8 -32.88 -25.83 -58.77
CA PRO A 8 -31.50 -25.41 -58.98
C PRO A 8 -30.60 -26.26 -58.09
N ALA A 9 -29.55 -26.81 -58.69
CA ALA A 9 -28.49 -27.52 -57.99
C ALA A 9 -27.97 -26.65 -56.83
N ASP A 10 -27.79 -27.28 -55.68
CA ASP A 10 -27.06 -26.71 -54.54
C ASP A 10 -25.74 -26.11 -55.06
N ASP A 11 -25.68 -24.77 -55.09
CA ASP A 11 -24.41 -24.07 -55.16
C ASP A 11 -23.66 -24.44 -53.88
N ASP A 12 -22.64 -25.28 -54.03
CA ASP A 12 -21.62 -25.54 -53.03
C ASP A 12 -21.01 -24.19 -52.60
N ILE A 13 -21.61 -23.56 -51.59
CA ILE A 13 -20.95 -22.49 -50.85
C ILE A 13 -19.81 -23.17 -50.09
N ASP A 14 -18.62 -23.08 -50.69
CA ASP A 14 -17.36 -23.42 -50.05
C ASP A 14 -17.16 -22.51 -48.83
N TRP A 15 -17.50 -23.05 -47.65
CA TRP A 15 -17.21 -22.45 -46.35
C TRP A 15 -15.72 -22.54 -45.96
N GLY A 16 -14.85 -22.92 -46.89
CA GLY A 16 -13.45 -23.29 -46.68
C GLY A 16 -12.51 -22.21 -46.15
N ASP A 17 -12.92 -20.94 -46.06
CA ASP A 17 -12.03 -19.90 -45.52
C ASP A 17 -12.77 -18.65 -45.00
N VAL A 18 -13.84 -18.83 -44.22
CA VAL A 18 -14.39 -17.74 -43.38
C VAL A 18 -14.20 -18.07 -41.90
N GLY A 19 -13.10 -18.75 -41.59
CA GLY A 19 -12.44 -18.64 -40.30
C GLY A 19 -11.64 -17.35 -40.30
N MET A 20 -12.32 -16.18 -40.26
CA MET A 20 -11.63 -14.97 -39.85
C MET A 20 -11.30 -15.16 -38.36
N GLU A 21 -10.17 -15.81 -38.10
CA GLU A 21 -9.56 -15.89 -36.78
C GLU A 21 -9.44 -14.46 -36.28
N MET A 22 -10.36 -14.08 -35.40
CA MET A 22 -10.15 -12.93 -34.53
C MET A 22 -8.76 -13.12 -33.92
N PRO A 23 -7.83 -12.14 -34.00
CA PRO A 23 -6.54 -12.27 -33.35
C PRO A 23 -6.76 -12.15 -31.83
N GLN A 24 -7.30 -13.21 -31.21
CA GLN A 24 -7.58 -13.27 -29.78
C GLN A 24 -6.29 -13.24 -28.94
N ALA A 25 -5.13 -13.46 -29.56
CA ALA A 25 -3.82 -13.34 -28.93
C ALA A 25 -3.49 -11.91 -28.48
N ALA A 26 -3.83 -10.88 -29.28
CA ALA A 26 -3.37 -9.51 -28.99
C ALA A 26 -3.94 -8.91 -27.69
N PRO A 27 -5.24 -9.10 -27.35
CA PRO A 27 -5.79 -8.65 -26.07
C PRO A 27 -5.24 -9.44 -24.87
N ILE A 28 -5.12 -10.77 -24.97
CA ILE A 28 -4.63 -11.62 -23.87
C ILE A 28 -3.15 -11.33 -23.60
N ASP A 29 -2.33 -11.16 -24.63
CA ASP A 29 -0.92 -10.79 -24.48
C ASP A 29 -0.73 -9.41 -23.85
N ARG A 30 -1.66 -8.48 -24.09
CA ARG A 30 -1.67 -7.18 -23.40
C ARG A 30 -1.99 -7.34 -21.92
N ILE A 31 -2.93 -8.23 -21.56
CA ILE A 31 -3.27 -8.52 -20.16
C ILE A 31 -2.07 -9.21 -19.48
N ARG A 32 -1.46 -10.21 -20.11
CA ARG A 32 -0.24 -10.88 -19.60
C ARG A 32 0.87 -9.87 -19.29
N ARG A 33 1.14 -8.93 -20.21
CA ARG A 33 2.12 -7.86 -19.96
C ARG A 33 1.73 -6.92 -18.82
N ALA A 34 0.44 -6.59 -18.69
CA ALA A 34 -0.03 -5.73 -17.59
C ALA A 34 0.11 -6.43 -16.24
N VAL A 35 -0.22 -7.72 -16.16
CA VAL A 35 -0.06 -8.53 -14.95
C VAL A 35 1.43 -8.74 -14.63
N ALA A 36 2.27 -9.01 -15.63
CA ALA A 36 3.73 -9.14 -15.48
C ALA A 36 4.39 -7.92 -14.83
N VAL A 37 3.88 -6.71 -15.04
CA VAL A 37 4.44 -5.49 -14.42
C VAL A 37 4.20 -5.47 -12.90
N LEU A 38 3.06 -5.99 -12.46
CA LEU A 38 2.65 -5.96 -11.05
C LEU A 38 3.01 -7.24 -10.32
N ARG A 39 3.02 -8.39 -11.02
CA ARG A 39 3.19 -9.72 -10.44
C ARG A 39 3.86 -10.66 -11.42
N HIS A 40 5.18 -10.48 -11.60
CA HIS A 40 5.98 -11.40 -12.41
C HIS A 40 6.44 -12.59 -11.56
N PRO A 41 6.25 -13.85 -12.01
CA PRO A 41 6.65 -15.04 -11.24
C PRO A 41 8.16 -15.12 -10.92
N ALA A 42 8.99 -14.47 -11.73
CA ALA A 42 10.45 -14.40 -11.54
C ALA A 42 10.94 -13.06 -10.98
N ALA A 43 10.06 -12.13 -10.62
CA ALA A 43 10.50 -10.89 -9.97
C ALA A 43 11.00 -11.20 -8.55
N SER A 44 12.10 -10.54 -8.15
CA SER A 44 12.67 -10.66 -6.81
C SER A 44 11.82 -9.95 -5.75
N GLU A 45 11.02 -8.96 -6.16
CA GLU A 45 10.13 -8.20 -5.30
C GLU A 45 8.74 -8.11 -5.92
N ASP A 46 7.72 -8.29 -5.08
CA ASP A 46 6.33 -7.99 -5.41
C ASP A 46 6.03 -6.53 -4.97
N PRO A 47 5.79 -5.60 -5.91
CA PRO A 47 5.50 -4.21 -5.59
C PRO A 47 4.25 -4.02 -4.71
N LEU A 48 3.21 -4.85 -4.86
CA LEU A 48 1.98 -4.74 -4.06
C LEU A 48 2.22 -5.25 -2.64
N ALA A 49 2.94 -6.36 -2.49
CA ALA A 49 3.32 -6.88 -1.18
C ALA A 49 4.21 -5.87 -0.44
N SER A 50 5.21 -5.32 -1.11
CA SER A 50 6.10 -4.29 -0.56
C SER A 50 5.34 -3.03 -0.14
N ALA A 51 4.42 -2.53 -0.98
CA ALA A 51 3.59 -1.38 -0.64
C ALA A 51 2.67 -1.66 0.57
N THR A 52 2.12 -2.87 0.66
CA THR A 52 1.27 -3.29 1.78
C THR A 52 2.07 -3.32 3.08
N GLN A 53 3.28 -3.90 3.07
CA GLN A 53 4.18 -3.92 4.22
C GLN A 53 4.60 -2.50 4.62
N ALA A 54 4.88 -1.62 3.64
CA ALA A 54 5.18 -0.22 3.91
C ALA A 54 4.06 0.51 4.64
N LEU A 55 2.80 0.29 4.25
CA LEU A 55 1.66 0.88 4.93
C LEU A 55 1.49 0.34 6.36
N GLU A 56 1.83 -0.93 6.62
CA GLU A 56 1.84 -1.50 7.97
C GLU A 56 2.90 -0.84 8.85
N GLY A 57 4.13 -0.74 8.35
CA GLY A 57 5.22 -0.06 9.07
C GLY A 57 4.91 1.41 9.36
N VAL A 58 4.20 2.11 8.47
CA VAL A 58 3.73 3.48 8.73
C VAL A 58 2.70 3.52 9.86
N VAL A 59 1.73 2.59 9.87
CA VAL A 59 0.74 2.52 10.96
C VAL A 59 1.44 2.26 12.29
N GLU A 60 2.25 1.21 12.37
CA GLU A 60 2.98 0.83 13.58
C GLU A 60 3.90 1.96 14.07
N GLY A 61 4.69 2.56 13.18
CA GLY A 61 5.58 3.66 13.53
C GLY A 61 4.84 4.89 14.03
N THR A 62 3.67 5.21 13.46
CA THR A 62 2.85 6.34 13.93
C THR A 62 2.13 6.05 15.24
N GLU A 63 1.71 4.81 15.48
CA GLU A 63 1.13 4.38 16.77
C GLU A 63 2.19 4.47 17.87
N ALA A 64 3.38 3.91 17.65
CA ALA A 64 4.48 3.96 18.62
C ALA A 64 4.92 5.40 18.92
N ALA A 65 5.03 6.26 17.90
CA ALA A 65 5.34 7.67 18.10
C ALA A 65 4.25 8.39 18.91
N THR A 66 2.97 8.06 18.67
CA THR A 66 1.84 8.66 19.41
C THR A 66 1.84 8.20 20.87
N GLU A 67 2.08 6.92 21.13
CA GLU A 67 2.21 6.40 22.50
C GLU A 67 3.36 7.07 23.26
N ALA A 68 4.51 7.26 22.61
CA ALA A 68 5.63 8.00 23.20
C ALA A 68 5.26 9.45 23.52
N ILE A 69 4.56 10.14 22.62
CA ILE A 69 4.08 11.52 22.85
C ILE A 69 3.11 11.56 24.03
N LEU A 70 2.12 10.66 24.09
CA LEU A 70 1.16 10.57 25.18
C LEU A 70 1.85 10.34 26.53
N SER A 71 2.83 9.45 26.58
CA SER A 71 3.62 9.22 27.79
C SER A 71 4.40 10.48 28.24
N GLN A 72 4.93 11.26 27.30
CA GLN A 72 5.57 12.55 27.64
C GLN A 72 4.56 13.58 28.16
N ILE A 73 3.35 13.62 27.58
CA ILE A 73 2.28 14.51 28.05
C ILE A 73 1.91 14.18 29.50
N GLU A 74 1.71 12.89 29.83
CA GLU A 74 1.42 12.42 31.19
C GLU A 74 2.54 12.80 32.19
N ALA A 75 3.81 12.69 31.77
CA ALA A 75 4.95 13.09 32.59
C ALA A 75 4.97 14.60 32.85
N ILE A 76 4.64 15.42 31.85
CA ILE A 76 4.51 16.87 31.99
C ILE A 76 3.36 17.20 32.95
N GLU A 77 2.19 16.58 32.77
CA GLU A 77 1.01 16.76 33.63
C GLU A 77 1.35 16.47 35.09
N THR A 78 2.00 15.34 35.36
CA THR A 78 2.46 14.95 36.71
C THR A 78 3.40 16.00 37.32
N ALA A 79 4.32 16.55 36.53
CA ALA A 79 5.24 17.59 37.00
C ALA A 79 4.52 18.91 37.31
N LEU A 80 3.55 19.30 36.48
CA LEU A 80 2.74 20.50 36.71
C LEU A 80 1.84 20.36 37.93
N ASP A 81 1.27 19.19 38.18
CA ASP A 81 0.47 18.91 39.37
C ASP A 81 1.30 19.01 40.65
N ALA A 82 2.53 18.50 40.64
CA ALA A 82 3.47 18.65 41.75
C ALA A 82 3.78 20.14 42.03
N VAL A 83 4.03 20.94 40.98
CA VAL A 83 4.24 22.39 41.12
C VAL A 83 2.98 23.09 41.64
N SER A 84 1.80 22.70 41.15
CA SER A 84 0.51 23.27 41.55
C SER A 84 0.26 23.07 43.05
N ALA A 85 0.59 21.89 43.59
CA ALA A 85 0.41 21.54 44.99
C ALA A 85 1.26 22.40 45.96
N GLU A 86 2.39 22.93 45.51
CA GLU A 86 3.29 23.77 46.33
C GLU A 86 2.93 25.27 46.29
N LEU A 87 2.08 25.71 45.36
CA LEU A 87 1.74 27.12 45.20
C LEU A 87 0.65 27.59 46.17
N SER A 88 0.81 28.78 46.76
CA SER A 88 -0.19 29.42 47.63
C SER A 88 -1.38 30.00 46.85
N PRO A 89 -2.67 29.78 47.17
CA PRO A 89 -3.89 30.14 46.41
C PRO A 89 -3.85 31.41 45.55
N GLU A 90 -3.25 32.49 46.03
CA GLU A 90 -3.18 33.78 45.36
C GLU A 90 -2.01 33.94 44.37
N SER A 91 -1.21 32.90 44.14
CA SER A 91 -0.05 32.97 43.25
C SER A 91 -0.44 33.27 41.81
N GLN A 92 0.23 34.27 41.22
CA GLN A 92 0.09 34.64 39.80
C GLN A 92 0.52 33.50 38.85
N ALA A 93 1.33 32.55 39.32
CA ALA A 93 1.74 31.38 38.55
C ALA A 93 0.59 30.40 38.24
N ARG A 94 -0.55 30.48 38.96
CA ARG A 94 -1.72 29.63 38.68
C ARG A 94 -2.30 29.84 37.30
N ALA A 95 -2.37 31.08 36.82
CA ALA A 95 -2.88 31.35 35.49
C ALA A 95 -2.03 30.68 34.40
N ALA A 96 -0.72 30.55 34.63
CA ALA A 96 0.16 29.81 33.73
C ALA A 96 -0.07 28.30 33.79
N LEU A 97 -0.35 27.75 34.98
CA LEU A 97 -0.71 26.33 35.16
C LEU A 97 -2.04 25.98 34.48
N ASP A 98 -3.07 26.81 34.63
CA ASP A 98 -4.36 26.61 33.97
C ASP A 98 -4.19 26.60 32.44
N ASN A 99 -3.42 27.55 31.90
CA ASN A 99 -3.11 27.59 30.47
C ASN A 99 -2.33 26.34 30.01
N ALA A 100 -1.39 25.84 30.82
CA ALA A 100 -0.65 24.62 30.52
C ALA A 100 -1.58 23.39 30.54
N GLY A 101 -2.51 23.30 31.49
CA GLY A 101 -3.52 22.24 31.53
C GLY A 101 -4.43 22.27 30.29
N MET A 102 -4.86 23.46 29.84
CA MET A 102 -5.61 23.59 28.59
C MET A 102 -4.80 23.12 27.37
N ALA A 103 -3.50 23.41 27.32
CA ALA A 103 -2.62 22.96 26.25
C ALA A 103 -2.43 21.43 26.26
N ILE A 104 -2.29 20.83 27.44
CA ILE A 104 -2.21 19.37 27.62
C ILE A 104 -3.48 18.69 27.11
N THR A 105 -4.66 19.18 27.48
CA THR A 105 -5.94 18.67 26.96
C THR A 105 -6.00 18.73 25.43
N ALA A 106 -5.58 19.85 24.83
CA ALA A 106 -5.54 19.99 23.38
C ALA A 106 -4.56 19.01 22.71
N LEU A 107 -3.45 18.65 23.37
CA LEU A 107 -2.50 17.65 22.87
C LEU A 107 -3.10 16.24 22.90
N TYR A 108 -3.83 15.85 23.96
CA TYR A 108 -4.56 14.58 24.00
C TYR A 108 -5.57 14.49 22.85
N GLU A 109 -6.36 15.54 22.62
CA GLU A 109 -7.32 15.60 21.52
C GLU A 109 -6.65 15.48 20.14
N ALA A 110 -5.50 16.14 19.96
CA ALA A 110 -4.74 16.07 18.72
C ALA A 110 -4.22 14.64 18.44
N CYS A 111 -3.74 13.94 19.47
CA CYS A 111 -3.29 12.55 19.35
C CYS A 111 -4.47 11.60 19.03
N GLY A 112 -5.68 11.90 19.52
CA GLY A 112 -6.89 11.13 19.23
C GLY A 112 -7.25 11.06 17.73
N PHE A 113 -6.82 12.01 16.90
CA PHE A 113 -7.03 11.96 15.45
C PHE A 113 -6.17 10.92 14.72
N GLN A 114 -5.12 10.38 15.36
CA GLN A 114 -4.26 9.36 14.76
C GLN A 114 -5.03 8.05 14.51
N ASP A 115 -5.93 7.65 15.41
CA ASP A 115 -6.74 6.43 15.26
C ASP A 115 -7.53 6.42 13.93
N LEU A 116 -8.14 7.55 13.56
CA LEU A 116 -8.83 7.69 12.29
C LEU A 116 -7.88 7.56 11.08
N THR A 117 -6.65 8.03 11.22
CA THR A 117 -5.62 7.91 10.18
C THR A 117 -5.16 6.46 10.02
N GLY A 118 -4.88 5.77 11.13
CA GLY A 118 -4.56 4.33 11.15
C GLY A 118 -5.66 3.49 10.50
N GLN A 119 -6.92 3.73 10.86
CA GLN A 119 -8.07 3.05 10.24
C GLN A 119 -8.19 3.31 8.73
N ARG A 120 -7.95 4.54 8.27
CA ARG A 120 -7.97 4.88 6.84
C ARG A 120 -6.87 4.15 6.09
N ILE A 121 -5.65 4.10 6.64
CA ILE A 121 -4.53 3.36 6.04
C ILE A 121 -4.84 1.86 6.01
N ALA A 122 -5.35 1.29 7.10
CA ALA A 122 -5.77 -0.11 7.15
C ALA A 122 -6.84 -0.46 6.09
N LYS A 123 -7.75 0.48 5.79
CA LYS A 123 -8.72 0.31 4.72
C LYS A 123 -8.06 0.31 3.33
N VAL A 124 -7.12 1.22 3.09
CA VAL A 124 -6.34 1.24 1.84
C VAL A 124 -5.56 -0.07 1.67
N ARG A 125 -4.88 -0.52 2.72
CA ARG A 125 -4.19 -1.82 2.76
C ARG A 125 -5.11 -2.97 2.36
N LYS A 126 -6.31 -3.03 2.94
CA LYS A 126 -7.29 -4.09 2.62
C LYS A 126 -7.69 -4.08 1.14
N VAL A 127 -7.81 -2.89 0.53
CA VAL A 127 -8.09 -2.79 -0.91
C VAL A 127 -6.90 -3.28 -1.74
N LEU A 128 -5.66 -2.96 -1.35
CA LEU A 128 -4.47 -3.47 -2.04
C LEU A 128 -4.37 -5.00 -1.96
N GLN A 129 -4.68 -5.60 -0.81
CA GLN A 129 -4.75 -7.06 -0.65
C GLN A 129 -5.82 -7.70 -1.55
N GLN A 130 -6.95 -7.03 -1.77
CA GLN A 130 -7.97 -7.49 -2.72
C GLN A 130 -7.50 -7.39 -4.16
N VAL A 131 -6.82 -6.31 -4.53
CA VAL A 131 -6.20 -6.18 -5.85
C VAL A 131 -5.19 -7.28 -6.07
N ASP A 132 -4.36 -7.58 -5.07
CA ASP A 132 -3.38 -8.66 -5.13
C ASP A 132 -4.04 -10.04 -5.33
N ALA A 133 -5.09 -10.35 -4.58
CA ALA A 133 -5.85 -11.59 -4.77
C ALA A 133 -6.43 -11.71 -6.20
N HIS A 134 -6.97 -10.62 -6.75
CA HIS A 134 -7.48 -10.63 -8.13
C HIS A 134 -6.38 -10.72 -9.19
N LEU A 135 -5.17 -10.21 -8.91
CA LEU A 135 -4.03 -10.41 -9.80
C LEU A 135 -3.61 -11.89 -9.84
N GLU A 136 -3.72 -12.62 -8.73
CA GLU A 136 -3.51 -14.07 -8.70
C GLU A 136 -4.51 -14.80 -9.58
N GLU A 137 -5.81 -14.52 -9.40
CA GLU A 137 -6.88 -15.10 -10.21
C GLU A 137 -6.67 -14.80 -11.70
N LEU A 138 -6.23 -13.58 -12.04
CA LEU A 138 -5.91 -13.22 -13.42
C LEU A 138 -4.68 -13.98 -13.94
N LEU A 139 -3.65 -14.19 -13.13
CA LEU A 139 -2.47 -15.00 -13.47
C LEU A 139 -2.85 -16.44 -13.80
N GLU A 140 -3.79 -17.03 -13.06
CA GLU A 140 -4.33 -18.36 -13.35
C GLU A 140 -5.04 -18.38 -14.71
N ILE A 141 -5.85 -17.35 -15.01
CA ILE A 141 -6.60 -17.25 -16.27
C ILE A 141 -5.69 -17.06 -17.48
N VAL A 142 -4.71 -16.15 -17.39
CA VAL A 142 -3.83 -15.83 -18.54
C VAL A 142 -2.63 -16.76 -18.66
N GLY A 143 -2.41 -17.62 -17.65
CA GLY A 143 -1.41 -18.67 -17.61
C GLY A 143 -0.07 -18.23 -17.03
N HIS A 144 0.30 -18.81 -15.89
CA HIS A 144 1.56 -18.54 -15.18
C HIS A 144 2.80 -18.67 -16.08
N ASP A 145 2.92 -19.76 -16.84
CA ASP A 145 4.07 -20.00 -17.72
C ASP A 145 4.17 -18.96 -18.84
N GLN A 146 3.02 -18.46 -19.32
CA GLN A 146 2.98 -17.46 -20.38
C GLN A 146 3.39 -16.08 -19.86
N VAL A 147 3.09 -15.77 -18.60
CA VAL A 147 3.57 -14.55 -17.93
C VAL A 147 5.05 -14.70 -17.60
N ALA A 148 5.50 -15.85 -17.10
CA ALA A 148 6.91 -16.11 -16.77
C ALA A 148 7.84 -16.10 -18.00
N ALA A 149 7.30 -16.38 -19.19
CA ALA A 149 8.03 -16.29 -20.46
C ALA A 149 8.26 -14.84 -20.93
N LEU A 150 7.58 -13.86 -20.33
CA LEU A 150 7.83 -12.45 -20.60
C LEU A 150 9.14 -12.00 -19.92
N PRO A 151 9.82 -10.96 -20.44
CA PRO A 151 10.94 -10.38 -19.73
C PRO A 151 10.46 -9.84 -18.37
N PRO A 152 11.20 -10.12 -17.28
CA PRO A 152 10.86 -9.56 -15.97
C PRO A 152 10.90 -8.03 -16.03
N PRO A 153 10.12 -7.35 -15.17
CA PRO A 153 10.20 -5.91 -15.02
C PRO A 153 11.63 -5.49 -14.68
N ALA A 154 12.08 -4.37 -15.25
CA ALA A 154 13.42 -3.83 -14.98
C ALA A 154 13.58 -3.53 -13.48
N GLU A 155 14.75 -3.87 -12.93
CA GLU A 155 15.09 -3.51 -11.55
C GLU A 155 15.03 -1.98 -11.38
N ARG A 156 14.65 -1.52 -10.17
CA ARG A 156 14.66 -0.09 -9.85
C ARG A 156 16.10 0.41 -9.82
N GLU A 157 16.40 1.44 -10.61
CA GLU A 157 17.72 2.07 -10.68
C GLU A 157 17.78 3.41 -9.94
N GLY A 158 18.99 3.85 -9.58
CA GLY A 158 19.24 5.16 -8.95
C GLY A 158 18.49 5.33 -7.61
N ASP A 159 17.93 6.52 -7.39
CA ASP A 159 17.23 6.87 -6.15
C ASP A 159 15.97 6.01 -5.91
N ALA A 160 15.36 5.45 -6.96
CA ALA A 160 14.23 4.54 -6.83
C ALA A 160 14.62 3.22 -6.14
N ARG A 161 15.91 2.89 -6.12
CA ARG A 161 16.48 1.75 -5.37
C ARG A 161 16.68 2.07 -3.89
N LEU A 162 16.73 3.35 -3.52
CA LEU A 162 16.82 3.81 -2.12
C LEU A 162 15.47 3.85 -1.43
N LEU A 163 14.38 3.83 -2.21
CA LEU A 163 13.00 3.64 -1.73
C LEU A 163 12.79 2.18 -1.32
N ASN A 164 13.46 1.78 -0.24
CA ASN A 164 13.20 0.51 0.40
C ASN A 164 11.89 0.63 1.20
N GLY A 165 11.15 -0.49 1.29
CA GLY A 165 10.08 -0.63 2.27
C GLY A 165 10.62 -0.52 3.71
N PRO A 166 9.78 -0.71 4.73
CA PRO A 166 10.22 -0.70 6.12
C PRO A 166 11.39 -1.67 6.27
N VAL A 167 12.53 -1.12 6.70
CA VAL A 167 13.70 -1.92 7.06
C VAL A 167 13.36 -2.67 8.34
N ASP A 168 13.52 -3.99 8.32
CA ASP A 168 13.51 -4.80 9.54
C ASP A 168 14.45 -4.17 10.56
N ASP A 169 14.14 -4.26 11.86
CA ASP A 169 14.96 -3.70 12.94
C ASP A 169 16.42 -4.21 12.87
N ALA A 170 16.65 -5.38 12.28
CA ALA A 170 17.97 -5.97 12.02
C ALA A 170 18.77 -5.28 10.89
N THR A 171 18.10 -4.56 10.00
CA THR A 171 18.69 -3.78 8.89
C THR A 171 18.59 -2.27 9.11
N ARG A 172 17.95 -1.84 10.20
CA ARG A 172 17.88 -0.44 10.60
C ARG A 172 19.27 0.04 10.99
N VAL A 173 19.78 1.04 10.28
CA VAL A 173 21.02 1.73 10.64
C VAL A 173 20.85 2.27 12.06
N SER A 174 21.74 1.84 12.96
CA SER A 174 21.64 2.24 14.36
C SER A 174 22.03 3.70 14.52
N GLN A 175 21.52 4.38 15.56
CA GLN A 175 21.91 5.77 15.84
C GLN A 175 23.44 5.89 16.04
N SER A 176 24.08 4.86 16.61
CA SER A 176 25.54 4.79 16.71
C SER A 176 26.25 4.76 15.36
N ASP A 177 25.66 4.12 14.34
CA ASP A 177 26.23 4.11 12.99
C ASP A 177 26.07 5.46 12.30
N ILE A 178 25.00 6.20 12.61
CA ILE A 178 24.77 7.57 12.12
C ILE A 178 25.79 8.52 12.74
N ASP A 179 25.98 8.45 14.07
CA ASP A 179 26.91 9.33 14.79
C ASP A 179 28.36 9.12 14.29
N SER A 180 28.72 7.88 13.94
CA SER A 180 30.03 7.51 13.37
C SER A 180 30.34 8.15 12.00
N LEU A 181 29.35 8.71 11.30
CA LEU A 181 29.55 9.39 10.00
C LEU A 181 29.90 10.88 10.15
N PHE A 182 29.74 11.45 11.35
CA PHE A 182 29.94 12.88 11.61
C PHE A 182 31.10 13.18 12.58
N ASP A 183 31.82 12.15 13.04
CA ASP A 183 33.08 12.23 13.82
C ASP A 183 34.32 11.96 12.95
#